data_AF-A0A085BFV9-F1
#
_entry.id   AF-A0A085BFV9-F1
#
_cell.length_a   1.000
_cell.length_b   1.000
_cell.length_c   1.000
_cell.angle_alpha   90.00
_cell.angle_beta   90.00
_cell.angle_gamma   90.00
#
_symmetry.space_group_name_H-M   'P 1'
#
loop_
_entity.id
_entity.type
_entity.pdbx_description
1 polymer ?
#
loop_
_entity_poly.entity_id
_entity_poly.type
_entity_poly.pdbx_seq_one_letter_code
_entity_poly.pdbx_strand_id
1 'polypeptide(L)'
;MLILSAYVMYAQGNAKGNDHKIIDSNPIHTISGNGILNVGTNGKLSFSGAESNSDFEMTDSAIKAKKDGIYRFTLNTNLATTERKQKDLSYYVNLNGKEAFSKNQRDFPSNGEFYFQIQLKANDLITFNVKGSEEINSAKLQNTLKVEFTDPQLMRTEEE
;
A
#
# COMPACT_ATOMS: atom_id res chain seq x y z
N MET A 1 -15.96 -23.21 16.10
CA MET A 1 -16.30 -22.82 14.71
C MET A 1 -15.47 -21.59 14.37
N LEU A 2 -14.33 -21.78 13.71
CA LEU A 2 -13.40 -20.71 13.35
C LEU A 2 -13.85 -20.11 12.01
N ILE A 3 -14.52 -18.96 12.04
CA ILE A 3 -14.77 -18.19 10.83
C ILE A 3 -13.48 -17.41 10.56
N LEU A 4 -12.60 -17.98 9.73
CA LEU A 4 -11.53 -17.23 9.09
C LEU A 4 -12.19 -16.14 8.25
N SER A 5 -12.23 -14.90 8.76
CA SER A 5 -12.59 -13.71 8.00
C SER A 5 -11.49 -13.52 6.96
N ALA A 6 -11.63 -14.17 5.81
CA ALA A 6 -10.73 -14.00 4.68
C ALA A 6 -10.92 -12.57 4.17
N TYR A 7 -9.99 -11.69 4.50
CA TYR A 7 -9.93 -10.38 3.88
C TYR A 7 -9.78 -10.57 2.37
N VAL A 8 -10.70 -9.99 1.58
CA VAL A 8 -10.55 -9.97 0.11
C VAL A 8 -9.40 -9.02 -0.19
N MET A 9 -8.35 -9.55 -0.82
CA MET A 9 -7.10 -8.84 -1.08
C MET A 9 -6.69 -9.04 -2.53
N TYR A 10 -6.25 -7.95 -3.17
CA TYR A 10 -5.70 -7.93 -4.52
C TYR A 10 -4.42 -7.10 -4.54
N ALA A 11 -3.42 -7.52 -5.31
CA ALA A 11 -2.26 -6.71 -5.62
C ALA A 11 -1.90 -6.88 -7.08
N GLN A 12 -1.35 -5.82 -7.69
CA GLN A 12 -0.86 -5.84 -9.07
C GLN A 12 -0.03 -7.12 -9.32
N GLY A 13 -0.13 -7.75 -10.50
CA GLY A 13 0.70 -8.91 -10.88
C GLY A 13 0.18 -10.30 -10.47
N ASN A 14 -0.94 -10.41 -9.75
CA ASN A 14 -1.69 -11.67 -9.65
C ASN A 14 -2.58 -11.85 -10.89
N ALA A 15 -1.96 -12.08 -12.06
CA ALA A 15 -2.69 -12.26 -13.31
C ALA A 15 -3.33 -13.65 -13.40
N LYS A 16 -4.57 -13.80 -12.90
CA LYS A 16 -5.55 -14.83 -13.33
C LYS A 16 -7.02 -14.45 -13.20
N GLY A 17 -7.34 -13.18 -12.93
CA GLY A 17 -8.73 -12.70 -12.95
C GLY A 17 -8.71 -11.22 -13.29
N ASN A 18 -9.71 -10.80 -14.06
CA ASN A 18 -9.96 -9.43 -14.49
C ASN A 18 -9.41 -8.40 -13.49
N ASP A 19 -8.51 -7.55 -13.97
CA ASP A 19 -7.96 -6.42 -13.22
C ASP A 19 -9.16 -5.48 -12.96
N HIS A 20 -9.93 -5.76 -11.90
CA HIS A 20 -11.13 -5.00 -11.57
C HIS A 20 -10.67 -3.59 -11.19
N LYS A 21 -10.64 -2.74 -12.19
CA LYS A 21 -10.53 -1.30 -12.02
C LYS A 21 -11.83 -0.88 -11.36
N ILE A 22 -11.85 -0.87 -10.02
CA ILE A 22 -12.94 -0.27 -9.28
C ILE A 22 -12.99 1.19 -9.69
N ILE A 23 -14.08 1.58 -10.34
CA ILE A 23 -14.39 2.97 -10.68
C ILE A 23 -15.30 3.45 -9.55
N ASP A 24 -14.71 4.08 -8.54
CA ASP A 24 -15.46 4.82 -7.53
C ASP A 24 -15.10 6.30 -7.68
N SER A 25 -16.08 7.18 -7.54
CA SER A 25 -15.93 8.64 -7.60
C SER A 25 -15.30 9.23 -6.33
N ASN A 26 -14.92 8.39 -5.38
CA ASN A 26 -14.33 8.84 -4.13
C ASN A 26 -13.00 9.58 -4.34
N PRO A 27 -12.71 10.57 -3.49
CA PRO A 27 -11.49 11.35 -3.60
C PRO A 27 -10.24 10.47 -3.43
N ILE A 28 -9.25 10.70 -4.28
CA ILE A 28 -7.93 10.09 -4.16
C ILE A 28 -7.09 10.98 -3.24
N HIS A 29 -6.76 10.47 -2.06
CA HIS A 29 -5.88 11.18 -1.12
C HIS A 29 -4.42 10.92 -1.50
N THR A 30 -3.71 11.95 -1.96
CA THR A 30 -2.29 11.84 -2.33
C THR A 30 -1.40 12.42 -1.25
N ILE A 31 -0.53 11.59 -0.71
CA ILE A 31 0.26 11.85 0.49
C ILE A 31 1.73 11.72 0.12
N SER A 32 2.50 12.78 0.35
CA SER A 32 3.95 12.75 0.12
C SER A 32 4.66 12.05 1.28
N GLY A 33 5.89 11.60 1.07
CA GLY A 33 6.66 10.94 2.10
C GLY A 33 8.14 11.21 2.06
N ASN A 34 8.73 11.16 3.26
CA ASN A 34 10.03 11.73 3.59
C ASN A 34 11.10 10.65 3.84
N GLY A 35 10.93 9.47 3.24
CA GLY A 35 11.95 8.42 3.25
C GLY A 35 11.59 7.20 4.10
N ILE A 36 12.53 6.75 4.94
CA ILE A 36 12.45 5.48 5.68
C ILE A 36 12.78 5.71 7.15
N LEU A 37 11.96 5.16 8.04
CA LEU A 37 12.24 4.95 9.45
C LEU A 37 12.96 3.61 9.65
N ASN A 38 14.00 3.62 10.47
CA ASN A 38 14.91 2.49 10.72
C ASN A 38 15.68 2.08 9.45
N VAL A 39 16.82 2.75 9.21
CA VAL A 39 17.69 2.50 8.05
C VAL A 39 18.37 1.13 8.19
N GLY A 40 18.50 0.42 7.07
CA GLY A 40 19.10 -0.91 7.01
C GLY A 40 18.60 -1.69 5.80
N THR A 41 18.61 -3.02 5.91
CA THR A 41 18.02 -3.93 4.90
C THR A 41 16.51 -4.06 5.02
N ASN A 42 15.93 -3.60 6.12
CA ASN A 42 14.48 -3.51 6.34
C ASN A 42 14.16 -2.13 6.89
N GLY A 43 13.18 -1.46 6.31
CA GLY A 43 12.79 -0.13 6.70
C GLY A 43 11.29 0.09 6.60
N LYS A 44 10.75 0.93 7.48
CA LYS A 44 9.35 1.36 7.43
C LYS A 44 9.28 2.67 6.64
N LEU A 45 8.39 2.76 5.66
CA LEU A 45 8.24 3.99 4.87
C LEU A 45 7.64 5.10 5.74
N SER A 46 8.22 6.30 5.60
CA SER A 46 7.78 7.50 6.29
C SER A 46 7.03 8.42 5.33
N PHE A 47 5.96 9.02 5.82
CA PHE A 47 5.09 9.94 5.11
C PHE A 47 5.07 11.32 5.79
N SER A 48 4.74 12.37 5.04
CA SER A 48 4.78 13.75 5.51
C SER A 48 3.46 14.11 6.20
N GLY A 49 3.39 13.91 7.50
CA GLY A 49 2.37 14.48 8.36
C GLY A 49 1.16 13.60 8.62
N ALA A 50 0.38 14.04 9.61
CA ALA A 50 -0.87 13.42 9.97
C ALA A 50 -1.99 13.93 9.06
N GLU A 51 -2.76 13.01 8.49
CA GLU A 51 -3.99 13.31 7.75
C GLU A 51 -5.15 12.59 8.44
N SER A 52 -6.31 13.23 8.52
CA SER A 52 -7.48 12.61 9.12
C SER A 52 -8.72 13.08 8.39
N ASN A 53 -9.48 12.15 7.84
CA ASN A 53 -10.76 12.42 7.17
C ASN A 53 -11.82 11.44 7.71
N SER A 54 -12.93 11.27 7.00
CA SER A 54 -14.00 10.38 7.41
C SER A 54 -13.65 8.90 7.29
N ASP A 55 -12.67 8.55 6.46
CA ASP A 55 -12.43 7.19 5.99
C ASP A 55 -11.16 6.61 6.60
N PHE A 56 -10.15 7.43 6.86
CA PHE A 56 -8.94 7.02 7.56
C PHE A 56 -8.33 8.12 8.45
N GLU A 57 -7.44 7.67 9.33
CA GLU A 57 -6.47 8.49 10.04
C GLU A 57 -5.08 8.02 9.66
N MET A 58 -4.17 8.95 9.42
CA MET A 58 -2.80 8.67 9.04
C MET A 58 -1.84 9.34 10.00
N THR A 59 -0.78 8.62 10.33
CA THR A 59 0.43 9.12 10.99
C THR A 59 1.59 9.05 10.01
N ASP A 60 2.78 9.50 10.42
CA ASP A 60 3.98 9.46 9.59
C ASP A 60 4.35 8.05 9.10
N SER A 61 3.79 6.98 9.65
CA SER A 61 4.20 5.61 9.28
C SER A 61 3.08 4.57 9.22
N ALA A 62 1.83 5.00 9.45
CA ALA A 62 0.70 4.09 9.51
C ALA A 62 -0.60 4.76 9.09
N ILE A 63 -1.48 3.95 8.49
CA ILE A 63 -2.87 4.31 8.20
C ILE A 63 -3.78 3.45 9.07
N LYS A 64 -4.70 4.09 9.77
CA LYS A 64 -5.77 3.46 10.55
C LYS A 64 -7.09 3.68 9.83
N ALA A 65 -7.77 2.59 9.45
CA ALA A 65 -9.11 2.67 8.87
C ALA A 65 -10.11 3.19 9.91
N LYS A 66 -10.98 4.14 9.53
CA LYS A 66 -12.07 4.62 10.40
C LYS A 66 -13.41 3.93 10.13
N LYS A 67 -13.53 3.27 8.98
CA LYS A 67 -14.73 2.56 8.56
C LYS A 67 -14.37 1.23 7.92
N ASP A 68 -15.36 0.36 7.86
CA ASP A 68 -15.26 -0.89 7.10
C ASP A 68 -15.37 -0.55 5.61
N GLY A 69 -14.53 -1.17 4.78
CA GLY A 69 -14.64 -1.03 3.33
C GLY A 69 -13.41 -1.49 2.57
N ILE A 70 -13.37 -1.21 1.28
CA ILE A 70 -12.24 -1.58 0.43
C ILE A 70 -11.33 -0.38 0.28
N TYR A 71 -10.07 -0.57 0.63
CA TYR A 71 -9.05 0.47 0.50
C TYR A 71 -8.06 0.04 -0.58
N ARG A 72 -7.81 0.92 -1.53
CA ARG A 72 -6.73 0.78 -2.51
C ARG A 72 -5.61 1.74 -2.15
N PHE A 73 -4.42 1.20 -2.09
CA PHE A 73 -3.19 1.94 -1.82
C PHE A 73 -2.30 1.84 -3.03
N THR A 74 -1.85 2.98 -3.55
CA THR A 74 -0.80 3.03 -4.58
C THR A 74 0.42 3.71 -3.99
N LEU A 75 1.49 2.95 -3.82
CA LEU A 75 2.78 3.41 -3.35
C LEU A 75 3.70 3.67 -4.55
N ASN A 76 4.34 4.83 -4.58
CA ASN A 76 5.43 5.12 -5.50
C ASN A 76 6.64 5.59 -4.69
N THR A 77 7.82 5.24 -5.16
CA THR A 77 9.09 5.70 -4.61
C THR A 77 9.94 6.24 -5.75
N ASN A 78 10.65 7.35 -5.52
CA ASN A 78 11.53 7.97 -6.52
C ASN A 78 12.79 7.15 -6.88
N LEU A 79 12.92 5.91 -6.40
CA LEU A 79 14.03 5.01 -6.73
C LEU A 79 14.02 4.65 -8.21
N ALA A 80 15.19 4.72 -8.86
CA ALA A 80 15.33 4.27 -10.24
C ALA A 80 15.15 2.75 -10.35
N THR A 81 14.61 2.26 -11.46
CA THR A 81 14.46 0.81 -11.72
C THR A 81 15.79 0.05 -11.58
N THR A 82 16.90 0.66 -12.00
CA THR A 82 18.25 0.09 -11.86
C THR A 82 18.66 -0.06 -10.40
N GLU A 83 18.48 0.99 -9.59
CA GLU A 83 18.78 0.95 -8.15
C GLU A 83 17.92 -0.08 -7.43
N ARG A 84 16.61 -0.11 -7.72
CA ARG A 84 15.74 -1.14 -7.17
C ARG A 84 16.36 -2.51 -7.48
N LYS A 85 16.72 -2.78 -8.75
CA LYS A 85 17.09 -4.13 -9.24
C LYS A 85 18.40 -4.60 -8.63
N GLN A 86 19.35 -3.68 -8.51
CA GLN A 86 20.63 -3.93 -7.86
C GLN A 86 20.45 -4.35 -6.40
N LYS A 87 19.51 -3.72 -5.68
CA LYS A 87 19.27 -3.94 -4.25
C LYS A 87 18.18 -4.99 -3.96
N ASP A 88 17.68 -5.69 -4.98
CA ASP A 88 16.60 -6.69 -4.90
C ASP A 88 15.45 -6.25 -3.97
N LEU A 89 14.95 -5.03 -4.19
CA LEU A 89 13.99 -4.44 -3.26
C LEU A 89 12.67 -5.23 -3.25
N SER A 90 11.94 -5.15 -2.14
CA SER A 90 10.58 -5.68 -2.04
C SER A 90 9.77 -4.78 -1.14
N TYR A 91 8.60 -4.35 -1.60
CA TYR A 91 7.65 -3.67 -0.72
C TYR A 91 6.75 -4.70 -0.05
N TYR A 92 6.49 -4.47 1.22
CA TYR A 92 5.58 -5.29 2.00
C TYR A 92 4.74 -4.45 2.94
N VAL A 93 3.58 -4.99 3.26
CA VAL A 93 2.52 -4.31 4.01
C VAL A 93 2.22 -5.15 5.23
N ASN A 94 2.24 -4.51 6.40
CA ASN A 94 1.75 -5.14 7.60
C ASN A 94 0.33 -4.68 7.89
N LEU A 95 -0.57 -5.63 8.14
CA LEU A 95 -1.90 -5.41 8.70
C LEU A 95 -1.86 -5.83 10.18
N ASN A 96 -2.21 -4.91 11.07
CA ASN A 96 -2.25 -5.15 12.52
C ASN A 96 -0.94 -5.77 13.06
N GLY A 97 0.20 -5.30 12.54
CA GLY A 97 1.53 -5.72 12.94
C GLY A 97 2.03 -7.03 12.32
N LYS A 98 1.26 -7.68 11.44
CA LYS A 98 1.66 -8.90 10.73
C LYS A 98 1.79 -8.64 9.23
N GLU A 99 2.82 -9.19 8.59
CA GLU A 99 2.96 -9.12 7.13
C GLU A 99 1.72 -9.77 6.49
N ALA A 100 0.94 -8.95 5.78
CA ALA A 100 -0.25 -9.40 5.06
C ALA A 100 0.05 -9.61 3.58
N PHE A 101 0.99 -8.82 3.05
CA PHE A 101 1.35 -8.85 1.65
C PHE A 101 2.82 -8.48 1.48
N SER A 102 3.51 -9.16 0.58
CA SER A 102 4.79 -8.72 0.05
C SER A 102 4.83 -8.92 -1.46
N LYS A 103 5.48 -8.00 -2.17
CA LYS A 103 5.76 -8.15 -3.59
C LYS A 103 7.24 -8.00 -3.84
N ASN A 104 7.79 -9.01 -4.50
CA ASN A 104 9.14 -8.95 -5.00
C ASN A 104 9.22 -7.92 -6.13
N GLN A 105 10.32 -7.18 -6.18
CA GLN A 105 10.55 -6.17 -7.21
C GLN A 105 10.40 -6.69 -8.64
N ARG A 106 10.70 -7.97 -8.92
CA ARG A 106 10.73 -8.49 -10.30
C ARG A 106 9.42 -8.26 -11.07
N ASP A 107 8.33 -8.03 -10.33
CA ASP A 107 6.98 -7.78 -10.83
C ASP A 107 6.55 -6.30 -10.73
N PHE A 108 7.50 -5.37 -10.60
CA PHE A 108 7.22 -3.94 -10.54
C PHE A 108 7.11 -3.33 -11.93
N PRO A 109 6.08 -2.52 -12.18
CA PRO A 109 6.02 -1.72 -13.39
C PRO A 109 7.19 -0.72 -13.44
N SER A 110 7.60 -0.37 -14.65
CA SER A 110 8.74 0.53 -14.92
C SER A 110 8.57 1.92 -14.29
N ASN A 111 7.32 2.35 -14.09
CA ASN A 111 6.96 3.61 -13.44
C ASN A 111 7.16 3.58 -11.90
N GLY A 112 7.47 2.43 -11.31
CA GLY A 112 7.71 2.29 -9.87
C GLY A 112 6.46 2.35 -8.99
N GLU A 113 5.27 2.45 -9.59
CA GLU A 113 4.01 2.40 -8.85
C GLU A 113 3.70 0.96 -8.45
N PHE A 114 3.36 0.77 -7.19
CA PHE A 114 2.93 -0.50 -6.64
C PHE A 114 1.58 -0.29 -5.99
N TYR A 115 0.55 -0.95 -6.50
CA TYR A 115 -0.77 -0.90 -5.88
C TYR A 115 -1.21 -2.23 -5.30
N PHE A 116 -1.93 -2.13 -4.20
CA PHE A 116 -2.68 -3.22 -3.60
C PHE A 116 -4.01 -2.69 -3.07
N GLN A 117 -4.93 -3.62 -2.87
CA GLN A 117 -6.29 -3.38 -2.46
C GLN A 117 -6.66 -4.41 -1.42
N ILE A 118 -7.29 -3.96 -0.35
CA ILE A 118 -7.63 -4.79 0.79
C ILE A 118 -8.94 -4.32 1.40
N GLN A 119 -9.81 -5.27 1.73
CA GLN A 119 -10.94 -4.98 2.60
C GLN A 119 -10.42 -4.76 4.02
N LEU A 120 -10.79 -3.67 4.68
CA LEU A 120 -10.42 -3.36 6.06
C LEU A 120 -11.65 -3.23 6.93
N LYS A 121 -11.45 -3.48 8.22
CA LYS A 121 -12.40 -3.15 9.29
C LYS A 121 -11.97 -1.86 9.96
N ALA A 122 -12.92 -1.15 10.54
CA ALA A 122 -12.65 0.01 11.37
C ALA A 122 -11.63 -0.37 12.47
N ASN A 123 -10.62 0.50 12.63
CA ASN A 123 -9.44 0.35 13.47
C ASN A 123 -8.34 -0.60 12.97
N ASP A 124 -8.49 -1.23 11.80
CA ASP A 124 -7.37 -1.93 11.17
C ASP A 124 -6.23 -0.95 10.90
N LEU A 125 -5.01 -1.36 11.23
CA LEU A 125 -3.79 -0.56 11.10
C LEU A 125 -2.88 -1.14 10.01
N ILE A 126 -2.57 -0.31 9.02
CA ILE A 126 -1.67 -0.63 7.91
C ILE A 126 -0.36 0.12 8.08
N THR A 127 0.75 -0.58 7.86
CA THR A 127 2.07 0.05 7.69
C THR A 127 2.73 -0.42 6.42
N PHE A 128 3.51 0.47 5.79
CA PHE A 128 4.20 0.23 4.54
C PHE A 128 5.69 0.11 4.79
N ASN A 129 6.31 -0.90 4.20
CA ASN A 129 7.68 -1.24 4.49
C ASN A 129 8.40 -1.64 3.21
N VAL A 130 9.72 -1.55 3.26
CA VAL A 130 10.64 -1.94 2.19
C VAL A 130 11.71 -2.84 2.78
N LYS A 131 12.11 -3.87 2.03
CA LYS A 131 13.27 -4.69 2.32
C LYS A 131 14.16 -4.81 1.09
N GLY A 132 15.45 -5.03 1.29
CA GLY A 132 16.44 -5.16 0.22
C GLY A 132 17.60 -6.06 0.62
N SER A 133 18.39 -6.48 -0.36
CA SER A 133 19.64 -7.23 -0.17
C SER A 133 20.78 -6.35 0.38
N GLU A 134 20.69 -5.04 0.18
CA GLU A 134 21.65 -4.02 0.62
C GLU A 134 20.95 -2.92 1.44
N GLU A 135 21.75 -2.04 2.05
CA GLU A 135 21.24 -0.89 2.79
C GLU A 135 20.47 0.08 1.89
N ILE A 136 19.30 0.48 2.35
CA ILE A 136 18.43 1.43 1.65
C ILE A 136 18.69 2.84 2.21
N ASN A 137 19.35 3.68 1.42
CA ASN A 137 19.71 5.04 1.83
C ASN A 137 18.45 5.93 1.94
N SER A 138 18.14 6.39 3.16
CA SER A 138 16.95 7.21 3.43
C SER A 138 17.05 8.65 2.93
N ALA A 139 18.26 9.22 2.79
CA ALA A 139 18.47 10.65 2.56
C ALA A 139 17.98 11.15 1.20
N LYS A 140 17.73 10.24 0.25
CA LYS A 140 17.24 10.57 -1.10
C LYS A 140 15.86 10.00 -1.39
N LEU A 141 15.33 9.16 -0.51
CA LEU A 141 14.08 8.48 -0.77
C LEU A 141 12.91 9.44 -0.55
N GLN A 142 12.13 9.64 -1.61
CA GLN A 142 10.82 10.28 -1.54
C GLN A 142 9.78 9.25 -1.91
N ASN A 143 8.72 9.21 -1.12
CA ASN A 143 7.60 8.31 -1.34
C ASN A 143 6.36 9.12 -1.69
N THR A 144 5.43 8.50 -2.40
CA THR A 144 4.08 9.00 -2.60
C THR A 144 3.13 7.86 -2.33
N LEU A 145 2.14 8.09 -1.49
CA LEU A 145 1.07 7.16 -1.20
C LEU A 145 -0.24 7.77 -1.66
N LYS A 146 -0.94 7.08 -2.55
CA LYS A 146 -2.33 7.39 -2.90
C LYS A 146 -3.24 6.43 -2.15
N VAL A 147 -4.25 6.97 -1.48
CA VAL A 147 -5.27 6.20 -0.78
C VAL A 147 -6.62 6.46 -1.43
N GLU A 148 -7.25 5.39 -1.87
CA GLU A 148 -8.63 5.36 -2.37
C GLU A 148 -9.46 4.50 -1.42
N PHE A 149 -10.63 5.02 -1.03
CA PHE A 149 -11.64 4.25 -0.34
C PHE A 149 -12.78 3.94 -1.31
N THR A 150 -13.31 2.72 -1.22
CA THR A 150 -14.54 2.32 -1.89
C THR A 150 -15.47 1.71 -0.87
N ASP A 151 -16.67 2.28 -0.78
CA ASP A 151 -17.74 1.70 0.02
C ASP A 151 -18.23 0.42 -0.66
N PRO A 152 -18.15 -0.76 0.00
CA PRO A 152 -18.66 -2.00 -0.56
C PRO A 152 -20.14 -1.93 -0.95
N GLN A 153 -20.94 -1.06 -0.30
CA GLN A 153 -22.34 -0.86 -0.62
C GLN A 153 -22.56 -0.05 -1.91
N LEU A 154 -21.55 0.70 -2.35
CA LEU A 154 -21.58 1.50 -3.58
C LEU A 154 -20.92 0.80 -4.77
N MET A 155 -20.29 -0.36 -4.53
CA MET A 155 -19.73 -1.18 -5.60
C MET A 155 -20.83 -1.68 -6.52
N ARG A 156 -20.80 -1.21 -7.76
CA ARG A 156 -21.58 -1.78 -8.86
C ARG A 156 -20.67 -2.69 -9.65
N THR A 157 -21.02 -3.97 -9.77
CA THR A 157 -20.50 -4.82 -10.84
C THR A 157 -21.18 -4.36 -12.12
N GLU A 158 -20.42 -3.82 -13.06
CA GLU A 158 -20.86 -3.83 -14.46
C GLU A 158 -20.89 -5.29 -14.89
N GLU A 159 -22.09 -5.83 -15.10
CA GLU A 159 -22.25 -7.04 -15.90
C GLU A 159 -21.96 -6.63 -17.35
N GLU A 160 -20.90 -7.17 -17.94
CA GLU A 160 -20.70 -7.16 -19.40
C GLU A 160 -21.76 -8.02 -20.11
#